data_AF-A0A6G1AN05-F1
#
_entry.id   AF-A0A6G1AN05-F1
#
_cell.length_a   1.000
_cell.length_b   1.000
_cell.length_c   1.000
_cell.angle_alpha   90.00
_cell.angle_beta   90.00
_cell.angle_gamma   90.00
#
_symmetry.space_group_name_H-M   'P 1'
#
loop_
_entity.id
_entity.type
_entity.pdbx_description
1 polymer ?
#
loop_
_entity_poly.entity_id
_entity_poly.type
_entity_poly.pdbx_seq_one_letter_code
_entity_poly.pdbx_strand_id
1 'polypeptide(L)'
;ELKNAINEIHNKLEASNARIEEAERRISDLEDTIIEKEETEKKKKRDKLIKEHERRVRELSNMVKHNNIHIIGIPEEEERGKGAEGVLEQIIAENFPDLWKEVNVEIQEAQRTPLRRNLNRSSA
;
A
#
# COMPACT_ATOMS: atom_id res chain seq x y z
N GLU A 1 75.01 -12.80 18.09
CA GLU A 1 74.07 -13.67 17.35
C GLU A 1 72.68 -13.69 17.97
N LEU A 2 72.54 -14.12 19.23
CA LEU A 2 71.23 -14.23 19.92
C LEU A 2 70.40 -12.93 19.97
N LYS A 3 71.07 -11.79 20.22
CA LYS A 3 70.41 -10.46 20.26
C LYS A 3 69.83 -10.04 18.90
N ASN A 4 70.48 -10.39 17.79
CA ASN A 4 69.98 -10.06 16.45
C ASN A 4 68.75 -10.92 16.11
N ALA A 5 68.77 -12.20 16.47
CA ALA A 5 67.63 -13.11 16.28
C ALA A 5 66.39 -12.64 17.06
N ILE A 6 66.57 -12.17 18.31
CA ILE A 6 65.48 -11.62 19.12
C ILE A 6 64.86 -10.37 18.46
N ASN A 7 65.69 -9.45 17.95
CA ASN A 7 65.21 -8.25 17.26
C ASN A 7 64.44 -8.59 15.97
N GLU A 8 64.91 -9.58 15.22
CA GLU A 8 64.22 -10.02 14.00
C GLU A 8 62.84 -10.64 14.31
N ILE A 9 62.75 -11.44 15.38
CA ILE A 9 61.48 -11.99 15.86
C ILE A 9 60.53 -10.87 16.28
N HIS A 10 61.02 -9.88 17.02
CA HIS A 10 60.21 -8.73 17.47
C HIS A 10 59.66 -7.94 16.28
N ASN A 11 60.48 -7.62 15.28
CA ASN A 11 60.03 -6.91 14.09
C ASN A 11 58.99 -7.70 13.27
N LYS A 12 59.15 -9.03 13.16
CA LYS A 12 58.17 -9.89 12.50
C LYS A 12 56.85 -9.95 13.26
N LEU A 13 56.90 -9.95 14.59
CA LEU A 13 55.71 -9.90 15.43
C LEU A 13 54.96 -8.57 15.26
N GLU A 14 55.66 -7.44 15.29
CA GLU A 14 55.07 -6.12 15.03
C GLU A 14 54.42 -6.04 13.65
N ALA A 15 55.12 -6.51 12.62
CA ALA A 15 54.57 -6.56 11.26
C ALA A 15 53.33 -7.49 11.16
N SER A 16 53.31 -8.57 11.93
CA SER A 16 52.15 -9.47 12.00
C SER A 16 50.97 -8.80 12.72
N ASN A 17 51.21 -8.10 13.82
CA ASN A 17 50.18 -7.38 14.57
C ASN A 17 49.53 -6.30 13.71
N ALA A 18 50.33 -5.47 13.02
CA ALA A 18 49.80 -4.45 12.12
C ALA A 18 48.92 -5.05 11.00
N ARG A 19 49.28 -6.23 10.48
CA ARG A 19 48.47 -6.95 9.49
C ARG A 19 47.17 -7.49 10.07
N ILE A 20 47.17 -7.91 11.34
CA ILE A 20 45.98 -8.38 12.06
C ILE A 20 45.04 -7.20 12.29
N GLU A 21 45.53 -6.08 12.80
CA GLU A 21 44.71 -4.87 13.03
C GLU A 21 44.08 -4.33 11.73
N GLU A 22 44.81 -4.38 10.62
CA GLU A 22 44.26 -4.04 9.31
C GLU A 22 43.19 -5.04 8.86
N ALA A 23 43.41 -6.34 9.09
CA ALA A 23 42.42 -7.36 8.76
C ALA A 23 41.15 -7.22 9.60
N GLU A 24 41.28 -6.93 10.90
CA GLU A 24 40.16 -6.70 11.81
C GLU A 24 39.32 -5.50 11.38
N ARG A 25 39.94 -4.37 11.04
CA ARG A 25 39.23 -3.20 10.50
C ARG A 25 38.49 -3.52 9.22
N ARG A 26 39.13 -4.22 8.28
CA ARG A 26 38.50 -4.65 7.03
C ARG A 26 37.33 -5.61 7.25
N ILE A 27 37.41 -6.48 8.25
CA ILE A 27 36.31 -7.38 8.62
C ILE A 27 35.14 -6.55 9.17
N SER A 28 35.40 -5.61 10.07
CA SER A 28 34.37 -4.71 10.61
C SER A 28 33.63 -3.96 9.50
N ASP A 29 34.36 -3.35 8.56
CA ASP A 29 33.76 -2.62 7.43
C ASP A 29 32.90 -3.53 6.54
N LEU A 30 33.32 -4.79 6.37
CA LEU A 30 32.57 -5.78 5.59
C LEU A 30 31.30 -6.25 6.32
N GLU A 31 31.36 -6.43 7.65
CA GLU A 31 30.21 -6.79 8.47
C GLU A 31 29.11 -5.72 8.37
N ASP A 32 29.48 -4.44 8.52
CA ASP A 32 28.55 -3.32 8.37
C ASP A 32 27.94 -3.30 6.95
N THR A 33 28.78 -3.46 5.92
CA THR A 33 28.32 -3.51 4.53
C THR A 33 27.34 -4.67 4.27
N ILE A 34 27.55 -5.83 4.90
CA ILE A 34 26.67 -7.00 4.76
C ILE A 34 25.31 -6.69 5.40
N ILE A 35 25.30 -6.14 6.61
CA ILE A 35 24.06 -5.78 7.33
C ILE A 35 23.24 -4.80 6.49
N GLU A 36 23.86 -3.72 6.00
CA GLU A 36 23.17 -2.74 5.15
C GLU A 36 22.60 -3.37 3.86
N LYS A 37 23.35 -4.27 3.22
CA LYS A 37 22.88 -5.00 2.02
C LYS A 37 21.69 -5.89 2.34
N GLU A 38 21.70 -6.61 3.46
CA GLU A 38 20.57 -7.44 3.86
C GLU A 38 19.31 -6.62 4.14
N GLU A 39 19.45 -5.49 4.86
CA GLU A 39 18.33 -4.61 5.17
C GLU A 39 17.74 -3.98 3.90
N THR A 40 18.59 -3.50 3.00
CA THR A 40 18.14 -2.90 1.74
C THR A 40 17.43 -3.92 0.85
N GLU A 41 17.92 -5.16 0.76
CA GLU A 41 17.24 -6.24 0.03
C GLU A 41 15.92 -6.66 0.68
N LYS A 42 15.86 -6.76 2.01
CA LYS A 42 14.60 -7.00 2.75
C LYS A 42 13.58 -5.89 2.46
N LYS A 43 13.99 -4.63 2.50
CA LYS A 43 13.13 -3.49 2.17
C LYS A 43 12.63 -3.55 0.73
N LYS A 44 13.50 -3.78 -0.25
CA LYS A 44 13.11 -3.93 -1.66
C LYS A 44 12.09 -5.04 -1.88
N LYS A 45 12.24 -6.19 -1.21
CA LYS A 45 11.28 -7.30 -1.28
C LYS A 45 9.92 -6.89 -0.71
N ARG A 46 9.90 -6.25 0.46
CA ARG A 46 8.67 -5.73 1.06
C ARG A 46 7.97 -4.72 0.16
N ASP A 47 8.71 -3.77 -0.41
CA ASP A 47 8.15 -2.73 -1.26
C ASP A 47 7.55 -3.31 -2.55
N LYS A 48 8.18 -4.34 -3.14
CA LYS A 48 7.62 -5.07 -4.29
C LYS A 48 6.31 -5.77 -3.93
N LEU A 49 6.26 -6.44 -2.78
CA LEU A 49 5.04 -7.10 -2.31
C LEU A 49 3.92 -6.11 -2.07
N ILE A 50 4.21 -4.98 -1.41
CA ILE A 50 3.21 -3.91 -1.16
C ILE A 50 2.63 -3.42 -2.49
N LYS A 51 3.48 -3.07 -3.47
CA LYS A 51 3.02 -2.61 -4.79
C LYS A 51 2.13 -3.63 -5.49
N GLU A 52 2.47 -4.91 -5.40
CA GLU A 52 1.66 -5.98 -6.00
C GLU A 52 0.32 -6.15 -5.27
N HIS A 53 0.33 -6.11 -3.94
CA HIS A 53 -0.90 -6.15 -3.14
C HIS A 53 -1.81 -4.96 -3.44
N GLU A 54 -1.26 -3.74 -3.50
CA GLU A 54 -2.01 -2.54 -3.86
C GLU A 54 -2.64 -2.64 -5.25
N ARG A 55 -1.90 -3.16 -6.24
CA ARG A 55 -2.44 -3.41 -7.58
C ARG A 55 -3.60 -4.38 -7.53
N ARG A 56 -3.45 -5.51 -6.84
CA ARG A 56 -4.52 -6.51 -6.69
C ARG A 56 -5.74 -5.96 -5.96
N VAL A 57 -5.55 -5.17 -4.91
CA VAL A 57 -6.66 -4.52 -4.19
C VAL A 57 -7.43 -3.57 -5.12
N ARG A 58 -6.74 -2.78 -5.95
CA ARG A 58 -7.39 -1.93 -6.96
C ARG A 58 -8.19 -2.74 -7.97
N GLU A 59 -7.61 -3.82 -8.51
CA GLU A 59 -8.29 -4.70 -9.47
C GLU A 59 -9.53 -5.37 -8.88
N LEU A 60 -9.42 -5.93 -7.68
CA LEU A 60 -10.54 -6.51 -6.97
C LEU A 60 -11.61 -5.47 -6.65
N SER A 61 -11.21 -4.25 -6.24
CA SER A 61 -12.17 -3.19 -5.97
C SER A 61 -12.93 -2.77 -7.23
N ASN A 62 -12.23 -2.66 -8.37
CA ASN A 62 -12.86 -2.38 -9.66
C ASN A 62 -13.80 -3.50 -10.07
N MET A 63 -13.39 -4.76 -9.91
CA MET A 63 -14.23 -5.92 -10.20
C MET A 63 -15.49 -5.95 -9.33
N VAL A 64 -15.38 -5.65 -8.03
CA VAL A 64 -16.56 -5.63 -7.13
C VAL A 64 -17.49 -4.47 -7.47
N LYS A 65 -16.96 -3.33 -7.94
CA LYS A 65 -17.73 -2.11 -8.19
C LYS A 65 -18.11 -1.91 -9.66
N HIS A 66 -17.81 -2.86 -10.56
CA HIS A 66 -17.96 -2.65 -12.01
C HIS A 66 -19.41 -2.37 -12.44
N ASN A 67 -20.40 -2.88 -11.70
CA ASN A 67 -21.83 -2.66 -11.95
C ASN A 67 -22.43 -1.54 -11.06
N ASN A 68 -21.61 -0.87 -10.25
CA ASN A 68 -22.11 0.14 -9.32
C ASN A 68 -22.14 1.51 -10.02
N ILE A 69 -23.25 2.23 -9.88
CA ILE A 69 -23.41 3.60 -10.37
C ILE A 69 -23.42 4.56 -9.19
N HIS A 70 -22.76 5.71 -9.34
CA HIS A 70 -22.76 6.77 -8.34
C HIS A 70 -23.59 7.97 -8.81
N ILE A 71 -24.66 8.27 -8.09
CA ILE A 71 -25.55 9.39 -8.40
C ILE A 71 -25.26 10.51 -7.40
N ILE A 72 -24.95 11.69 -7.93
CA ILE A 72 -24.59 12.88 -7.14
C ILE A 72 -25.63 13.98 -7.31
N GLY A 73 -25.69 14.90 -6.33
CA GLY A 73 -26.63 16.03 -6.37
C GLY A 73 -28.02 15.72 -5.82
N ILE A 74 -28.25 14.53 -5.29
CA ILE A 74 -29.52 14.16 -4.65
C ILE A 74 -29.61 14.82 -3.26
N PRO A 75 -30.66 15.60 -2.95
CA PRO A 75 -30.89 16.15 -1.61
C PRO A 75 -30.97 15.05 -0.54
N GLU A 76 -30.52 15.31 0.69
CA GLU A 76 -30.45 14.30 1.76
C GLU A 76 -31.80 13.78 2.27
N GLU A 77 -32.88 14.53 2.05
CA GLU A 77 -34.22 14.15 2.49
C GLU A 77 -35.02 13.43 1.39
N GLU A 78 -34.46 13.31 0.18
CA GLU A 78 -35.17 12.74 -0.96
C GLU A 78 -35.44 11.25 -0.74
N GLU A 79 -34.55 10.54 -0.04
CA GLU A 79 -34.78 9.13 0.32
C GLU A 79 -35.79 8.93 1.47
N ARG A 80 -36.25 10.00 2.13
CA ARG A 80 -37.13 9.87 3.31
C ARG A 80 -38.50 9.31 2.91
N GLY A 81 -38.81 8.10 3.37
CA GLY A 81 -40.10 7.43 3.17
C GLY A 81 -40.12 6.45 1.99
N LYS A 82 -39.33 6.69 0.92
CA LYS A 82 -39.23 5.81 -0.26
C LYS A 82 -37.89 5.06 -0.38
N GLY A 83 -36.90 5.40 0.45
CA GLY A 83 -35.57 4.80 0.41
C GLY A 83 -34.74 5.23 -0.82
N ALA A 84 -33.50 4.75 -0.91
CA ALA A 84 -32.61 5.05 -2.02
C ALA A 84 -33.07 4.38 -3.34
N GLU A 85 -33.68 3.20 -3.25
CA GLU A 85 -34.25 2.49 -4.41
C GLU A 85 -35.41 3.28 -5.02
N GLY A 86 -36.34 3.78 -4.20
CA GLY A 86 -37.46 4.60 -4.70
C GLY A 86 -37.02 5.91 -5.34
N VAL A 87 -35.91 6.51 -4.86
CA VAL A 87 -35.30 7.67 -5.53
C VAL A 87 -34.74 7.29 -6.90
N LEU A 88 -34.03 6.15 -6.98
CA LEU A 88 -33.48 5.67 -8.25
C LEU A 88 -34.59 5.35 -9.27
N GLU A 89 -35.66 4.68 -8.84
CA GLU A 89 -36.82 4.40 -9.68
C GLU A 89 -37.45 5.67 -10.24
N GLN A 90 -37.63 6.71 -9.41
CA GLN A 90 -38.14 8.00 -9.86
C GLN A 90 -37.21 8.67 -10.88
N ILE A 91 -35.90 8.68 -10.62
CA ILE A 91 -34.92 9.26 -11.56
C ILE A 91 -34.99 8.55 -12.91
N ILE A 92 -35.05 7.22 -12.92
CA ILE A 92 -35.13 6.44 -14.16
C ILE A 92 -36.47 6.71 -14.86
N ALA A 93 -37.59 6.74 -14.15
CA ALA A 93 -38.90 7.01 -14.75
C ALA A 93 -38.99 8.41 -15.38
N GLU A 94 -38.39 9.42 -14.74
CA GLU A 94 -38.38 10.81 -15.23
C GLU A 94 -37.45 11.01 -16.43
N ASN A 95 -36.30 10.33 -16.47
CA ASN A 95 -35.26 10.60 -17.47
C ASN A 95 -35.15 9.52 -18.57
N PHE A 96 -35.49 8.26 -18.24
CA PHE A 96 -35.34 7.09 -19.12
C PHE A 96 -36.56 6.16 -19.04
N PRO A 97 -37.76 6.63 -19.42
CA PRO A 97 -39.02 5.92 -19.20
C PRO A 97 -39.12 4.54 -19.89
N ASP A 98 -38.32 4.30 -20.93
CA ASP A 98 -38.30 3.04 -21.68
C ASP A 98 -37.23 2.05 -21.21
N LEU A 99 -36.32 2.47 -20.31
CA LEU A 99 -35.21 1.62 -19.83
C LEU A 99 -35.71 0.32 -19.20
N TRP A 100 -36.79 0.40 -18.42
CA TRP A 100 -37.42 -0.76 -17.77
C TRP A 100 -38.15 -1.70 -18.74
N LYS A 101 -38.52 -1.22 -19.94
CA LYS A 101 -39.19 -2.04 -20.96
C LYS A 101 -38.20 -2.74 -21.87
N GLU A 102 -37.09 -2.05 -22.17
CA GLU A 102 -36.07 -2.52 -23.11
C GLU A 102 -35.03 -3.42 -22.43
N VAL A 103 -34.80 -3.22 -21.13
CA VAL A 103 -33.78 -3.93 -20.36
C VAL A 103 -34.40 -4.44 -19.05
N ASN A 104 -34.15 -5.70 -18.73
CA ASN A 104 -34.58 -6.30 -17.47
C ASN A 104 -33.61 -5.85 -16.35
N VAL A 105 -33.72 -4.59 -15.94
CA VAL A 105 -32.86 -3.98 -14.91
C VAL A 105 -33.22 -4.55 -13.55
N GLU A 106 -32.23 -5.08 -12.84
CA GLU A 106 -32.36 -5.56 -11.46
C GLU A 106 -31.44 -4.72 -10.57
N ILE A 107 -32.00 -4.16 -9.49
CA ILE A 107 -31.24 -3.42 -8.49
C ILE A 107 -30.93 -4.39 -7.35
N GLN A 108 -29.65 -4.67 -7.13
CA GLN A 108 -29.23 -5.54 -6.03
C GLN A 108 -29.25 -4.81 -4.67
N GLU A 109 -28.79 -3.55 -4.66
CA GLU A 109 -28.77 -2.70 -3.47
C GLU A 109 -28.68 -1.24 -3.91
N ALA A 110 -29.44 -0.35 -3.25
CA ALA A 110 -29.22 1.09 -3.34
C ALA A 110 -29.05 1.69 -1.94
N GLN A 111 -28.05 2.55 -1.78
CA GLN A 111 -27.76 3.20 -0.51
C GLN A 111 -27.08 4.56 -0.69
N ARG A 112 -27.32 5.46 0.26
CA ARG A 112 -26.61 6.73 0.35
C ARG A 112 -25.20 6.52 0.91
N THR A 113 -24.20 7.18 0.33
CA THR A 113 -22.81 7.13 0.82
C THR A 113 -22.32 8.52 1.22
N PRO A 114 -21.76 8.70 2.43
CA PRO A 114 -21.68 7.71 3.51
C PRO A 114 -23.06 7.42 4.12
N LEU A 115 -23.26 6.19 4.62
CA LEU A 115 -24.52 5.73 5.20
C LEU A 115 -25.00 6.61 6.37
N ARG A 116 -24.06 7.20 7.11
CA ARG A 116 -24.37 8.13 8.20
C ARG A 116 -24.33 9.56 7.69
N ARG A 117 -25.47 10.23 7.82
CA ARG A 117 -25.59 11.67 7.64
C ARG A 117 -24.70 12.40 8.64
N ASN A 118 -23.84 13.29 8.14
CA ASN A 118 -23.09 14.19 9.01
C ASN A 118 -23.95 15.42 9.31
N LEU A 119 -24.56 15.46 10.49
CA LEU A 119 -25.40 16.58 10.94
C LEU A 119 -24.65 17.91 11.07
N ASN A 120 -23.31 17.89 11.11
CA ASN A 120 -22.47 19.08 11.18
C ASN A 120 -22.07 19.60 9.78
N ARG A 121 -22.51 18.95 8.70
CA ARG A 121 -22.26 19.43 7.34
C ARG A 121 -23.33 20.48 7.03
N SER A 122 -22.91 21.74 6.83
CA SER A 122 -23.85 22.77 6.40
C SER A 122 -24.46 22.36 5.07
N SER A 123 -25.78 22.20 5.03
CA SER A 123 -26.53 22.13 3.78
C SER A 123 -26.33 23.47 3.08
N ALA A 124 -25.65 23.45 1.93
CA ALA A 124 -25.61 24.60 1.03
C ALA A 124 -26.95 24.72 0.29
#